data_AF-A0A9D5TC18-F1
#
_entry.id   AF-A0A9D5TC18-F1
#
_cell.length_a   1.000
_cell.length_b   1.000
_cell.length_c   1.000
_cell.angle_alpha   90.00
_cell.angle_beta   90.00
_cell.angle_gamma   90.00
#
_symmetry.space_group_name_H-M   'P 1'
#
loop_
_entity.id
_entity.type
_entity.pdbx_description
1 polymer ?
#
loop_
_entity_poly.entity_id
_entity_poly.type
_entity_poly.pdbx_seq_one_letter_code
_entity_poly.pdbx_strand_id
1 'polypeptide(L)'
;MTNKEIFEIALQQSAYDCNCNPEDFLSNENKIVLSHKNEKARAYMPLPLECDFVSYGNNIVAQVSPRMKETVEWFIGRFPVEHCFESPNVIALNEKLAQFGYKVCFMAEYFLPDVNELKELFCDYEIKVLHPKEFEQYYTAEWSNALCKSRKHLDKLAVGAFDNGKLIGLAGCSADCEAMYQIGVDVLPEYRRKGIASAITSRLAMETLKLGKVPFYCAAWSNIRSVRNAIKCGFRPAWVELTARESEFVDEINGMNTDFCLSYLIKSEFIQYSKALFEILSCNMEKIAPTGNSKDEDYRCWSEAVSEGLSRDERQIILIKDKNELIGFFQYYIRDNTFMMEEIQIKPDYHGKNTFRSLYGFLLANLGKDIEFVEAYANKKNERSIGILGHLGLSVIGTNKNGNSYHFKGKYSDLVGWFNSK
;
A
#
# COMPACT_ATOMS: atom_id res chain seq x y z
N MET A 1 -23.82 21.75 23.89
CA MET A 1 -22.88 21.83 22.76
C MET A 1 -23.64 22.33 21.54
N THR A 2 -23.17 23.39 20.89
CA THR A 2 -23.75 24.02 19.70
C THR A 2 -23.01 23.60 18.44
N ASN A 3 -23.60 23.80 17.25
CA ASN A 3 -22.92 23.54 15.97
C ASN A 3 -21.61 24.33 15.82
N LYS A 4 -21.57 25.57 16.33
CA LYS A 4 -20.36 26.39 16.30
C LYS A 4 -19.25 25.79 17.15
N GLU A 5 -19.55 25.39 18.38
CA GLU A 5 -18.59 24.74 19.27
C GLU A 5 -18.06 23.42 18.69
N ILE A 6 -18.94 22.63 18.05
CA ILE A 6 -18.56 21.38 17.36
C ILE A 6 -17.56 21.66 16.24
N PHE A 7 -17.82 22.67 15.42
CA PHE A 7 -16.96 23.04 14.32
C PHE A 7 -15.59 23.55 14.81
N GLU A 8 -15.57 24.38 15.84
CA GLU A 8 -14.33 24.88 16.47
C GLU A 8 -13.49 23.74 17.07
N ILE A 9 -14.13 22.75 17.71
CA ILE A 9 -13.45 21.55 18.22
C ILE A 9 -12.83 20.74 17.08
N ALA A 10 -13.54 20.59 15.95
CA ALA A 10 -13.03 19.86 14.79
C ALA A 10 -11.81 20.57 14.16
N LEU A 11 -11.89 21.89 13.96
CA LEU A 11 -10.77 22.69 13.47
C LEU A 11 -9.55 22.58 14.41
N GLN A 12 -9.78 22.63 15.72
CA GLN A 12 -8.74 22.48 16.71
C GLN A 12 -8.09 21.10 16.68
N GLN A 13 -8.88 20.04 16.45
CA GLN A 13 -8.33 18.69 16.31
C GLN A 13 -7.51 18.55 15.03
N SER A 14 -8.01 19.02 13.88
CA SER A 14 -7.25 19.02 12.63
C SER A 14 -5.95 19.83 12.75
N ALA A 15 -5.96 20.91 13.54
CA ALA A 15 -4.77 21.70 13.83
C ALA A 15 -3.72 20.92 14.64
N TYR A 16 -4.16 20.11 15.62
CA TYR A 16 -3.26 19.19 16.32
C TYR A 16 -2.69 18.12 15.39
N ASP A 17 -3.54 17.55 14.52
CA ASP A 17 -3.13 16.51 13.57
C ASP A 17 -2.10 17.02 12.56
N CYS A 18 -2.22 18.28 12.12
CA CYS A 18 -1.35 18.89 11.11
C CYS A 18 -0.19 19.71 11.71
N ASN A 19 -0.14 19.92 13.03
CA ASN A 19 0.78 20.86 13.69
C ASN A 19 0.66 22.30 13.15
N CYS A 20 -0.58 22.78 12.98
CA CYS A 20 -0.88 24.13 12.51
C CYS A 20 -1.84 24.86 13.48
N ASN A 21 -2.34 26.03 13.10
CA ASN A 21 -3.36 26.75 13.85
C ASN A 21 -4.76 26.49 13.26
N PRO A 22 -5.84 26.50 14.06
CA PRO A 22 -7.20 26.31 13.56
C PRO A 22 -7.60 27.29 12.45
N GLU A 23 -7.15 28.54 12.55
CA GLU A 23 -7.45 29.60 11.57
C GLU A 23 -6.82 29.34 10.20
N ASP A 24 -5.81 28.48 10.12
CA ASP A 24 -5.18 28.13 8.85
C ASP A 24 -6.16 27.44 7.91
N PHE A 25 -7.15 26.69 8.43
CA PHE A 25 -8.21 26.05 7.65
C PHE A 25 -9.33 26.99 7.21
N LEU A 26 -9.32 28.23 7.71
CA LEU A 26 -10.29 29.28 7.37
C LEU A 26 -9.70 30.34 6.45
N SER A 27 -8.42 30.17 6.07
CA SER A 27 -7.72 31.04 5.12
C SER A 27 -8.24 30.86 3.69
N ASN A 28 -7.93 31.83 2.83
CA ASN A 28 -8.12 31.73 1.37
C ASN A 28 -6.86 31.25 0.65
N GLU A 29 -5.76 31.04 1.39
CA GLU A 29 -4.48 30.60 0.84
C GLU A 29 -4.13 29.20 1.36
N ASN A 30 -3.61 28.35 0.47
CA ASN A 30 -3.09 27.04 0.83
C ASN A 30 -1.89 27.19 1.78
N LYS A 31 -1.76 26.27 2.73
CA LYS A 31 -0.67 26.28 3.71
C LYS A 31 0.08 24.96 3.69
N ILE A 32 1.41 25.06 3.77
CA ILE A 32 2.28 23.90 3.95
C ILE A 32 2.90 23.95 5.34
N VAL A 33 2.82 22.84 6.03
CA VAL A 33 3.39 22.65 7.37
C VAL A 33 4.25 21.39 7.39
N LEU A 34 5.29 21.38 8.23
CA LEU A 34 6.11 20.18 8.40
C LEU A 34 5.40 19.19 9.32
N SER A 35 5.34 17.93 8.91
CA SER A 35 4.71 16.89 9.73
C SER A 35 5.61 16.51 10.90
N HIS A 36 5.02 16.51 12.08
CA HIS A 36 5.66 16.13 13.34
C HIS A 36 4.71 15.27 14.17
N LYS A 37 5.27 14.46 15.06
CA LYS A 37 4.46 13.74 16.05
C LYS A 37 3.84 14.74 17.03
N ASN A 38 2.54 14.61 17.26
CA ASN A 38 1.80 15.37 18.26
C ASN A 38 0.98 14.42 19.14
N GLU A 39 1.12 14.51 20.46
CA GLU A 39 0.42 13.63 21.41
C GLU A 39 -1.09 13.88 21.44
N LYS A 40 -1.52 15.06 20.98
CA LYS A 40 -2.95 15.43 20.87
C LYS A 40 -3.57 15.06 19.51
N ALA A 41 -2.77 14.59 18.56
CA ALA A 41 -3.30 14.14 17.27
C ALA A 41 -4.13 12.86 17.44
N ARG A 42 -4.97 12.55 16.44
CA ARG A 42 -5.75 11.31 16.41
C ARG A 42 -4.85 10.07 16.56
N ALA A 43 -5.17 9.22 17.53
CA ALA A 43 -4.35 8.11 18.00
C ALA A 43 -4.05 7.03 16.95
N TYR A 44 -4.85 6.95 15.88
CA TYR A 44 -4.62 6.02 14.78
C TYR A 44 -3.65 6.55 13.70
N MET A 45 -3.32 7.85 13.73
CA MET A 45 -2.46 8.45 12.72
C MET A 45 -1.00 8.03 12.92
N PRO A 46 -0.32 7.51 11.89
CA PRO A 46 1.08 7.10 11.99
C PRO A 46 2.02 8.31 11.80
N LEU A 47 1.89 9.33 12.65
CA LEU A 47 2.71 10.55 12.55
C LEU A 47 4.20 10.27 12.86
N PRO A 48 5.14 10.94 12.16
CA PRO A 48 4.91 11.93 11.11
C PRO A 48 4.51 11.32 9.75
N LEU A 49 3.69 12.04 8.99
CA LEU A 49 3.27 11.68 7.64
C LEU A 49 4.16 12.37 6.60
N GLU A 50 4.35 11.71 5.45
CA GLU A 50 5.16 12.25 4.35
C GLU A 50 4.39 13.23 3.48
N CYS A 51 3.10 12.98 3.26
CA CYS A 51 2.19 13.88 2.56
C CYS A 51 0.74 13.58 2.96
N ASP A 52 0.06 14.57 3.52
CA ASP A 52 -1.35 14.50 3.91
C ASP A 52 -2.00 15.87 3.76
N PHE A 53 -3.18 15.90 3.13
CA PHE A 53 -3.94 17.11 2.83
C PHE A 53 -5.23 17.10 3.61
N VAL A 54 -5.55 18.21 4.24
CA VAL A 54 -6.82 18.44 4.93
C VAL A 54 -7.45 19.70 4.36
N SER A 55 -8.73 19.63 3.98
CA SER A 55 -9.47 20.79 3.48
C SER A 55 -10.88 20.86 4.03
N TYR A 56 -11.24 22.03 4.55
CA TYR A 56 -12.60 22.40 4.94
C TYR A 56 -13.35 23.12 3.80
N GLY A 57 -12.76 23.20 2.60
CA GLY A 57 -13.39 23.73 1.38
C GLY A 57 -12.79 25.03 0.84
N ASN A 58 -12.22 25.90 1.69
CA ASN A 58 -11.66 27.19 1.25
C ASN A 58 -10.21 27.07 0.75
N ASN A 59 -9.41 26.26 1.45
CA ASN A 59 -7.99 26.06 1.20
C ASN A 59 -7.57 24.64 1.57
N ILE A 60 -6.31 24.31 1.29
CA ILE A 60 -5.65 23.07 1.71
C ILE A 60 -4.59 23.42 2.74
N VAL A 61 -4.63 22.74 3.89
CA VAL A 61 -3.47 22.62 4.76
C VAL A 61 -2.82 21.27 4.46
N ALA A 62 -1.60 21.32 3.91
CA ALA A 62 -0.82 20.14 3.59
C ALA A 62 0.29 19.96 4.63
N GLN A 63 0.25 18.85 5.38
CA GLN A 63 1.38 18.43 6.20
C GLN A 63 2.31 17.51 5.40
N VAL A 64 3.60 17.80 5.44
CA VAL A 64 4.59 17.13 4.58
C VAL A 64 5.91 16.88 5.29
N SER A 65 6.67 15.91 4.81
CA SER A 65 8.09 15.81 5.15
C SER A 65 8.91 16.91 4.45
N PRO A 66 10.13 17.22 4.93
CA PRO A 66 10.99 18.21 4.27
C PRO A 66 11.27 17.91 2.80
N ARG A 67 11.41 16.63 2.42
CA ARG A 67 11.71 16.22 1.03
C ARG A 67 10.50 16.30 0.10
N MET A 68 9.27 16.23 0.62
CA MET A 68 8.05 16.33 -0.19
C MET A 68 7.55 17.76 -0.37
N LYS A 69 8.09 18.72 0.39
CA LYS A 69 7.64 20.11 0.39
C LYS A 69 7.52 20.72 -1.00
N GLU A 70 8.59 20.70 -1.80
CA GLU A 70 8.60 21.33 -3.13
C GLU A 70 7.57 20.67 -4.08
N THR A 71 7.49 19.34 -4.07
CA THR A 71 6.52 18.58 -4.86
C THR A 71 5.08 18.96 -4.52
N VAL A 72 4.77 19.06 -3.22
CA VAL A 72 3.43 19.39 -2.74
C VAL A 72 3.11 20.87 -2.98
N GLU A 73 4.08 21.77 -2.79
CA GLU A 73 3.94 23.21 -3.08
C GLU A 73 3.63 23.47 -4.54
N TRP A 74 4.33 22.79 -5.44
CA TRP A 74 3.99 22.80 -6.86
C TRP A 74 2.56 22.32 -7.11
N PHE A 75 2.14 21.22 -6.46
CA PHE A 75 0.83 20.62 -6.70
C PHE A 75 -0.32 21.53 -6.27
N ILE A 76 -0.33 21.95 -5.01
CA ILE A 76 -1.40 22.77 -4.44
C ILE A 76 -1.36 24.23 -4.93
N GLY A 77 -0.22 24.70 -5.46
CA GLY A 77 -0.11 26.01 -6.10
C GLY A 77 -0.55 26.00 -7.57
N ARG A 78 -0.62 24.82 -8.21
CA ARG A 78 -0.95 24.69 -9.63
C ARG A 78 -2.45 24.56 -9.91
N PHE A 79 -3.19 23.99 -8.97
CA PHE A 79 -4.61 23.65 -9.17
C PHE A 79 -5.51 24.30 -8.13
N PRO A 80 -6.76 24.65 -8.48
CA PRO A 80 -7.78 24.99 -7.50
C PRO A 80 -7.96 23.90 -6.44
N VAL A 81 -8.42 24.29 -5.25
CA VAL A 81 -8.56 23.41 -4.07
C VAL A 81 -9.40 22.18 -4.41
N GLU A 82 -10.57 22.38 -5.00
CA GLU A 82 -11.50 21.34 -5.38
C GLU A 82 -10.87 20.35 -6.38
N HIS A 83 -10.10 20.86 -7.35
CA HIS A 83 -9.44 20.02 -8.35
C HIS A 83 -8.29 19.21 -7.77
N CYS A 84 -7.67 19.63 -6.65
CA CYS A 84 -6.62 18.85 -6.00
C CYS A 84 -7.08 17.47 -5.49
N PHE A 85 -8.39 17.27 -5.34
CA PHE A 85 -9.01 16.00 -4.94
C PHE A 85 -9.68 15.25 -6.10
N GLU A 86 -9.59 15.77 -7.32
CA GLU A 86 -10.14 15.12 -8.53
C GLU A 86 -9.14 14.17 -9.18
N SER A 87 -9.65 13.12 -9.83
CA SER A 87 -8.84 12.03 -10.36
C SER A 87 -7.67 12.48 -11.26
N PRO A 88 -7.82 13.39 -12.24
CA PRO A 88 -6.71 13.79 -13.10
C PRO A 88 -5.53 14.38 -12.31
N ASN A 89 -5.82 15.20 -11.32
CA ASN A 89 -4.84 15.89 -10.51
C ASN A 89 -4.25 14.95 -9.45
N VAL A 90 -5.07 14.13 -8.81
CA VAL A 90 -4.61 13.09 -7.88
C VAL A 90 -3.66 12.11 -8.58
N ILE A 91 -3.92 11.76 -9.84
CA ILE A 91 -2.98 10.94 -10.65
C ILE A 91 -1.66 11.68 -10.85
N ALA A 92 -1.69 12.97 -11.21
CA ALA A 92 -0.48 13.77 -11.38
C ALA A 92 0.33 13.90 -10.07
N LEU A 93 -0.34 14.05 -8.93
CA LEU A 93 0.29 14.00 -7.61
C LEU A 93 0.93 12.62 -7.38
N ASN A 94 0.19 11.55 -7.61
CA ASN A 94 0.66 10.18 -7.40
C ASN A 94 1.93 9.86 -8.23
N GLU A 95 1.99 10.29 -9.48
CA GLU A 95 3.20 10.15 -10.33
C GLU A 95 4.42 10.88 -9.77
N LYS A 96 4.22 12.04 -9.14
CA LYS A 96 5.31 12.76 -8.46
C LYS A 96 5.73 12.09 -7.16
N LEU A 97 4.77 11.61 -6.37
CA LEU A 97 5.03 10.90 -5.11
C LEU A 97 5.77 9.56 -5.34
N ALA A 98 5.54 8.91 -6.49
CA ALA A 98 6.21 7.66 -6.83
C ALA A 98 7.75 7.77 -6.84
N GLN A 99 8.29 8.94 -7.16
CA GLN A 99 9.74 9.22 -7.15
C GLN A 99 10.34 9.14 -5.74
N PHE A 100 9.50 9.24 -4.71
CA PHE A 100 9.87 9.15 -3.30
C PHE A 100 9.52 7.79 -2.68
N GLY A 101 8.95 6.86 -3.46
CA GLY A 101 8.47 5.57 -2.96
C GLY A 101 7.10 5.64 -2.26
N TYR A 102 6.27 6.63 -2.60
CA TYR A 102 4.94 6.82 -2.02
C TYR A 102 3.85 6.83 -3.09
N LYS A 103 2.63 6.45 -2.68
CA LYS A 103 1.41 6.52 -3.50
C LYS A 103 0.29 7.19 -2.69
N VAL A 104 -0.62 7.85 -3.39
CA VAL A 104 -1.89 8.26 -2.77
C VAL A 104 -2.64 7.02 -2.31
N CYS A 105 -3.13 7.03 -1.07
CA CYS A 105 -3.66 5.83 -0.42
C CYS A 105 -5.09 6.03 0.06
N PHE A 106 -5.30 6.94 1.00
CA PHE A 106 -6.61 7.17 1.61
C PHE A 106 -7.18 8.50 1.14
N MET A 107 -8.45 8.49 0.76
CA MET A 107 -9.21 9.68 0.42
C MET A 107 -10.61 9.55 1.00
N ALA A 108 -10.95 10.45 1.93
CA ALA A 108 -12.15 10.32 2.73
C ALA A 108 -12.84 11.67 2.98
N GLU A 109 -14.15 11.59 3.17
CA GLU A 109 -14.98 12.67 3.66
C GLU A 109 -15.27 12.45 5.15
N TYR A 110 -15.24 13.55 5.90
CA TYR A 110 -15.54 13.58 7.31
C TYR A 110 -16.75 14.44 7.56
N PHE A 111 -17.56 14.01 8.53
CA PHE A 111 -18.87 14.57 8.80
C PHE A 111 -19.02 14.91 10.28
N LEU A 112 -19.65 16.05 10.54
CA LEU A 112 -20.02 16.52 11.88
C LEU A 112 -21.54 16.49 12.05
N PRO A 113 -22.04 16.25 13.28
CA PRO A 113 -23.48 16.29 13.54
C PRO A 113 -23.98 17.73 13.48
N ASP A 114 -25.15 17.93 12.88
CA ASP A 114 -25.95 19.12 13.09
C ASP A 114 -26.89 18.87 14.27
N VAL A 115 -26.66 19.51 15.41
CA VAL A 115 -27.42 19.28 16.64
C VAL A 115 -28.89 19.67 16.52
N ASN A 116 -29.27 20.46 15.52
CA ASN A 116 -30.66 20.80 15.26
C ASN A 116 -31.39 19.71 14.45
N GLU A 117 -30.65 18.88 13.72
CA GLU A 117 -31.18 17.80 12.88
C GLU A 117 -31.00 16.42 13.50
N LEU A 118 -30.03 16.29 14.41
CA LEU A 118 -29.74 15.05 15.12
C LEU A 118 -30.95 14.62 15.97
N LYS A 119 -31.48 13.44 15.67
CA LYS A 119 -32.58 12.84 16.40
C LYS A 119 -32.45 11.33 16.40
N GLU A 120 -33.03 10.70 17.41
CA GLU A 120 -33.11 9.25 17.47
C GLU A 120 -33.97 8.72 16.31
N LEU A 121 -33.44 7.73 15.59
CA LEU A 121 -34.13 7.09 14.48
C LEU A 121 -34.61 5.69 14.88
N PHE A 122 -35.74 5.30 14.30
CA PHE A 122 -36.42 4.05 14.62
C PHE A 122 -35.98 2.88 13.72
N CYS A 123 -35.97 1.68 14.29
CA CYS A 123 -36.03 0.41 13.57
C CYS A 123 -36.82 -0.63 14.38
N ASP A 124 -37.30 -1.69 13.73
CA ASP A 124 -38.17 -2.71 14.35
C ASP A 124 -37.45 -3.65 15.34
N TYR A 125 -36.16 -3.44 15.58
CA TYR A 125 -35.30 -4.31 16.38
C TYR A 125 -34.96 -3.67 17.73
N GLU A 126 -34.69 -4.51 18.72
CA GLU A 126 -34.29 -4.06 20.05
C GLU A 126 -32.92 -3.37 19.97
N ILE A 127 -32.80 -2.15 20.51
CA ILE A 127 -31.55 -1.39 20.55
C ILE A 127 -31.04 -1.32 21.98
N LYS A 128 -29.75 -1.60 22.17
CA LYS A 128 -29.06 -1.52 23.48
C LYS A 128 -27.79 -0.70 23.37
N VAL A 129 -27.56 0.15 24.36
CA VAL A 129 -26.26 0.78 24.60
C VAL A 129 -25.37 -0.24 25.32
N LEU A 130 -24.16 -0.41 24.83
CA LEU A 130 -23.16 -1.38 25.31
C LEU A 130 -21.93 -0.63 25.80
N HIS A 131 -21.32 -1.13 26.88
CA HIS A 131 -20.12 -0.57 27.48
C HIS A 131 -18.91 -1.50 27.30
N PRO A 132 -17.65 -1.01 27.51
CA PRO A 132 -16.44 -1.77 27.20
C PRO A 132 -16.35 -3.19 27.78
N LYS A 133 -16.97 -3.44 28.94
CA LYS A 133 -17.02 -4.77 29.57
C LYS A 133 -17.79 -5.82 28.74
N GLU A 134 -18.65 -5.37 27.83
CA GLU A 134 -19.52 -6.21 27.00
C GLU A 134 -18.94 -6.45 25.60
N PHE A 135 -17.86 -5.75 25.22
CA PHE A 135 -17.32 -5.78 23.85
C PHE A 135 -16.54 -7.05 23.52
N GLU A 136 -16.04 -7.79 24.51
CA GLU A 136 -15.04 -8.85 24.30
C GLU A 136 -15.49 -9.89 23.25
N GLN A 137 -16.76 -10.28 23.30
CA GLN A 137 -17.36 -11.24 22.35
C GLN A 137 -17.62 -10.66 20.95
N TYR A 138 -17.56 -9.34 20.78
CA TYR A 138 -17.89 -8.64 19.54
C TYR A 138 -16.66 -8.15 18.76
N TYR A 139 -15.43 -8.44 19.22
CA TYR A 139 -14.21 -8.22 18.44
C TYR A 139 -14.02 -9.29 17.35
N THR A 140 -14.98 -9.37 16.43
CA THR A 140 -15.01 -10.32 15.31
C THR A 140 -14.92 -9.58 13.97
N ALA A 141 -14.74 -10.33 12.87
CA ALA A 141 -14.53 -9.74 11.55
C ALA A 141 -15.79 -8.99 11.05
N GLU A 142 -16.98 -9.45 11.42
CA GLU A 142 -18.27 -8.89 11.04
C GLU A 142 -18.51 -7.48 11.61
N TRP A 143 -17.81 -7.13 12.70
CA TRP A 143 -17.96 -5.87 13.43
C TRP A 143 -16.69 -5.01 13.39
N SER A 144 -15.81 -5.27 12.42
CA SER A 144 -14.47 -4.67 12.34
C SER A 144 -14.46 -3.19 11.99
N ASN A 145 -15.55 -2.64 11.43
CA ASN A 145 -15.70 -1.19 11.29
C ASN A 145 -16.23 -0.55 12.57
N ALA A 146 -17.05 -1.28 13.35
CA ALA A 146 -17.65 -0.78 14.58
C ALA A 146 -16.69 -0.83 15.80
N LEU A 147 -15.84 -1.86 15.90
CA LEU A 147 -14.91 -2.05 17.03
C LEU A 147 -13.50 -2.40 16.54
N CYS A 148 -12.48 -1.85 17.20
CA CYS A 148 -11.09 -2.01 16.78
C CYS A 148 -10.32 -2.97 17.69
N LYS A 149 -10.19 -4.23 17.28
CA LYS A 149 -9.50 -5.28 18.07
C LYS A 149 -8.06 -4.94 18.45
N SER A 150 -7.32 -4.21 17.61
CA SER A 150 -5.93 -3.80 17.90
C SER A 150 -5.84 -2.64 18.90
N ARG A 151 -6.94 -1.89 19.10
CA ARG A 151 -7.00 -0.69 19.96
C ARG A 151 -8.22 -0.70 20.87
N LYS A 152 -8.54 -1.86 21.46
CA LYS A 152 -9.70 -2.06 22.36
C LYS A 152 -9.88 -0.99 23.43
N HIS A 153 -8.77 -0.43 23.94
CA HIS A 153 -8.80 0.60 24.99
C HIS A 153 -9.35 1.95 24.52
N LEU A 154 -9.41 2.19 23.20
CA LEU A 154 -10.00 3.38 22.60
C LEU A 154 -11.51 3.23 22.41
N ASP A 155 -12.05 2.02 22.23
CA ASP A 155 -13.50 1.80 22.09
C ASP A 155 -14.21 2.14 23.41
N LYS A 156 -15.06 3.18 23.39
CA LYS A 156 -15.67 3.74 24.62
C LYS A 156 -17.14 3.41 24.81
N LEU A 157 -17.88 3.32 23.72
CA LEU A 157 -19.32 3.09 23.74
C LEU A 157 -19.73 2.41 22.43
N ALA A 158 -20.73 1.55 22.50
CA ALA A 158 -21.36 1.00 21.32
C ALA A 158 -22.88 0.95 21.46
N VAL A 159 -23.58 0.85 20.34
CA VAL A 159 -25.02 0.63 20.27
C VAL A 159 -25.27 -0.55 19.35
N GLY A 160 -25.88 -1.60 19.90
CA GLY A 160 -26.21 -2.83 19.18
C GLY A 160 -27.71 -2.92 18.89
N ALA A 161 -28.06 -3.43 17.72
CA ALA A 161 -29.40 -3.86 17.37
C ALA A 161 -29.49 -5.39 17.43
N PHE A 162 -30.57 -5.91 18.02
CA PHE A 162 -30.75 -7.33 18.32
C PHE A 162 -32.05 -7.89 17.74
N ASP A 163 -31.96 -9.09 17.16
CA ASP A 163 -33.10 -9.92 16.77
C ASP A 163 -33.07 -11.21 17.59
N ASN A 164 -34.06 -11.39 18.47
CA ASN A 164 -34.16 -12.56 19.36
C ASN A 164 -32.84 -12.88 20.11
N GLY A 165 -32.14 -11.84 20.57
CA GLY A 165 -30.86 -11.95 21.29
C GLY A 165 -29.61 -12.06 20.40
N LYS A 166 -29.75 -12.23 19.07
CA LYS A 166 -28.64 -12.18 18.12
C LYS A 166 -28.30 -10.72 17.79
N LEU A 167 -27.03 -10.32 17.91
CA LEU A 167 -26.56 -9.03 17.41
C LEU A 167 -26.60 -9.01 15.87
N ILE A 168 -27.31 -8.05 15.30
CA ILE A 168 -27.54 -7.93 13.84
C ILE A 168 -27.02 -6.62 13.25
N GLY A 169 -26.70 -5.65 14.10
CA GLY A 169 -26.02 -4.41 13.74
C GLY A 169 -25.30 -3.84 14.94
N LEU A 170 -24.13 -3.25 14.72
CA LEU A 170 -23.31 -2.63 15.77
C LEU A 170 -22.76 -1.32 15.26
N ALA A 171 -22.92 -0.25 16.04
CA ALA A 171 -22.15 0.98 15.88
C ALA A 171 -21.29 1.16 17.13
N GLY A 172 -20.01 1.47 16.97
CA GLY A 172 -19.10 1.77 18.08
C GLY A 172 -18.45 3.12 17.89
N CYS A 173 -18.05 3.76 19.00
CA CYS A 173 -17.25 4.96 18.96
C CYS A 173 -15.93 4.84 19.72
N SER A 174 -14.85 5.27 19.06
CA SER A 174 -13.48 5.25 19.55
C SER A 174 -13.03 6.64 19.98
N ALA A 175 -12.33 6.72 21.12
CA ALA A 175 -11.66 7.93 21.59
C ALA A 175 -10.35 8.16 20.84
N ASP A 176 -10.42 8.32 19.53
CA ASP A 176 -9.24 8.57 18.70
C ASP A 176 -8.57 9.89 19.06
N CYS A 177 -9.33 10.86 19.59
CA CYS A 177 -8.78 12.03 20.25
C CYS A 177 -9.58 12.40 21.50
N GLU A 178 -9.07 13.34 22.29
CA GLU A 178 -9.66 13.67 23.59
C GLU A 178 -11.08 14.24 23.47
N ALA A 179 -11.32 15.12 22.50
CA ALA A 179 -12.57 15.88 22.36
C ALA A 179 -13.59 15.24 21.41
N MET A 180 -13.14 14.42 20.45
CA MET A 180 -14.00 13.85 19.41
C MET A 180 -13.89 12.33 19.35
N TYR A 181 -15.03 11.65 19.24
CA TYR A 181 -15.09 10.20 19.11
C TYR A 181 -15.57 9.80 17.72
N GLN A 182 -14.78 8.97 17.04
CA GLN A 182 -15.11 8.51 15.69
C GLN A 182 -16.19 7.44 15.77
N ILE A 183 -17.19 7.48 14.89
CA ILE A 183 -18.20 6.44 14.77
C ILE A 183 -17.88 5.51 13.60
N GLY A 184 -17.92 4.21 13.86
CA GLY A 184 -17.94 3.16 12.86
C GLY A 184 -19.18 2.28 13.02
N VAL A 185 -19.67 1.68 11.93
CA VAL A 185 -20.92 0.92 11.93
C VAL A 185 -20.89 -0.26 10.97
N ASP A 186 -21.45 -1.38 11.43
CA ASP A 186 -21.63 -2.61 10.68
C ASP A 186 -23.07 -3.12 10.85
N VAL A 187 -23.62 -3.68 9.76
CA VAL A 187 -24.92 -4.37 9.77
C VAL A 187 -24.81 -5.62 8.91
N LEU A 188 -25.25 -6.75 9.48
CA LEU A 188 -25.25 -8.04 8.81
C LEU A 188 -25.98 -7.95 7.46
N PRO A 189 -25.43 -8.54 6.37
CA PRO A 189 -25.98 -8.38 5.02
C PRO A 189 -27.48 -8.61 4.88
N GLU A 190 -28.01 -9.64 5.54
CA GLU A 190 -29.41 -10.06 5.50
C GLU A 190 -30.37 -9.13 6.28
N TYR A 191 -29.83 -8.22 7.11
CA TYR A 191 -30.58 -7.22 7.88
C TYR A 191 -30.50 -5.81 7.30
N ARG A 192 -29.74 -5.61 6.21
CA ARG A 192 -29.59 -4.30 5.58
C ARG A 192 -30.92 -3.78 5.03
N ARG A 193 -31.01 -2.45 4.88
CA ARG A 193 -32.20 -1.71 4.39
C ARG A 193 -33.43 -1.75 5.30
N LYS A 194 -33.30 -2.24 6.54
CA LYS A 194 -34.35 -2.25 7.57
C LYS A 194 -34.23 -1.11 8.60
N GLY A 195 -33.55 -0.01 8.25
CA GLY A 195 -33.38 1.15 9.14
C GLY A 195 -32.35 0.99 10.27
N ILE A 196 -31.83 -0.21 10.53
CA ILE A 196 -30.92 -0.54 11.65
C ILE A 196 -29.71 0.39 11.74
N ALA A 197 -28.92 0.50 10.67
CA ALA A 197 -27.69 1.31 10.67
C ALA A 197 -27.97 2.75 11.15
N SER A 198 -29.04 3.36 10.63
CA SER A 198 -29.39 4.73 10.97
C SER A 198 -29.90 4.87 12.41
N ALA A 199 -30.60 3.86 12.92
CA ALA A 199 -31.10 3.84 14.29
C ALA A 199 -29.95 3.75 15.30
N ILE A 200 -29.05 2.78 15.14
CA ILE A 200 -27.91 2.60 16.05
C ILE A 200 -26.87 3.73 15.94
N THR A 201 -26.64 4.28 14.75
CA THR A 201 -25.70 5.41 14.53
C THR A 201 -26.22 6.69 15.19
N SER A 202 -27.50 7.05 14.96
CA SER A 202 -28.08 8.26 15.56
C SER A 202 -28.15 8.17 17.08
N ARG A 203 -28.53 6.99 17.62
CA ARG A 203 -28.52 6.73 19.06
C ARG A 203 -27.11 6.89 19.63
N LEU A 204 -26.10 6.27 19.01
CA LEU A 204 -24.72 6.38 19.46
C LEU A 204 -24.23 7.83 19.47
N ALA A 205 -24.48 8.59 18.40
CA ALA A 205 -24.09 10.00 18.33
C ALA A 205 -24.69 10.84 19.47
N MET A 206 -25.97 10.61 19.81
CA MET A 206 -26.60 11.28 20.95
C MET A 206 -25.97 10.87 22.28
N GLU A 207 -25.65 9.59 22.49
CA GLU A 207 -24.96 9.15 23.70
C GLU A 207 -23.53 9.73 23.79
N THR A 208 -22.81 9.84 22.67
CA THR A 208 -21.49 10.49 22.61
C THR A 208 -21.57 11.96 23.02
N LEU A 209 -22.58 12.71 22.56
CA LEU A 209 -22.80 14.10 22.98
C LEU A 209 -23.13 14.22 24.47
N LYS A 210 -23.88 13.27 25.05
CA LYS A 210 -24.14 13.24 26.50
C LYS A 210 -22.87 13.02 27.33
N LEU A 211 -21.86 12.36 26.75
CA LEU A 211 -20.52 12.24 27.35
C LEU A 211 -19.68 13.53 27.22
N GLY A 212 -20.23 14.58 26.61
CA GLY A 212 -19.53 15.83 26.34
C GLY A 212 -18.48 15.72 25.22
N LYS A 213 -18.61 14.72 24.35
CA LYS A 213 -17.68 14.48 23.23
C LYS A 213 -18.38 14.74 21.90
N VAL A 214 -17.64 15.23 20.91
CA VAL A 214 -18.15 15.43 19.54
C VAL A 214 -18.12 14.09 18.81
N PRO A 215 -19.26 13.48 18.44
CA PRO A 215 -19.23 12.35 17.52
C PRO A 215 -18.83 12.86 16.13
N PHE A 216 -17.95 12.15 15.44
CA PHE A 216 -17.68 12.43 14.03
C PHE A 216 -17.71 11.14 13.23
N TYR A 217 -18.00 11.26 11.95
CA TYR A 217 -18.17 10.12 11.05
C TYR A 217 -17.22 10.26 9.87
N CYS A 218 -16.60 9.17 9.44
CA CYS A 218 -15.69 9.14 8.30
C CYS A 218 -16.18 8.10 7.29
N ALA A 219 -16.15 8.46 6.00
CA ALA A 219 -16.41 7.52 4.93
C ALA A 219 -15.52 7.83 3.73
N ALA A 220 -15.07 6.78 3.04
CA ALA A 220 -14.59 6.95 1.68
C ALA A 220 -15.72 7.58 0.83
N TRP A 221 -15.40 8.59 0.02
CA TRP A 221 -16.37 9.32 -0.80
C TRP A 221 -17.20 8.39 -1.71
N SER A 222 -16.62 7.27 -2.16
CA SER A 222 -17.27 6.26 -2.99
C SER A 222 -18.22 5.33 -2.21
N ASN A 223 -18.14 5.30 -0.87
CA ASN A 223 -19.04 4.50 -0.03
C ASN A 223 -20.37 5.21 0.19
N ILE A 224 -21.15 5.35 -0.89
CA ILE A 224 -22.46 6.03 -0.93
C ILE A 224 -23.43 5.49 0.13
N ARG A 225 -23.33 4.21 0.51
CA ARG A 225 -24.19 3.62 1.54
C ARG A 225 -23.87 4.21 2.92
N SER A 226 -22.59 4.35 3.25
CA SER A 226 -22.13 4.94 4.51
C SER A 226 -22.41 6.45 4.54
N VAL A 227 -22.14 7.16 3.44
CA VAL A 227 -22.44 8.60 3.31
C VAL A 227 -23.95 8.87 3.50
N ARG A 228 -24.81 8.08 2.85
CA ARG A 228 -26.28 8.20 3.05
C ARG A 228 -26.71 7.89 4.48
N ASN A 229 -26.03 6.97 5.16
CA ASN A 229 -26.30 6.68 6.56
C ASN A 229 -25.97 7.89 7.45
N ALA A 230 -24.77 8.46 7.31
CA ALA A 230 -24.34 9.65 8.05
C ALA A 230 -25.33 10.82 7.86
N ILE A 231 -25.66 11.14 6.60
CA ILE A 231 -26.62 12.22 6.28
C ILE A 231 -27.98 11.96 6.90
N LYS A 232 -28.51 10.72 6.78
CA LYS A 232 -29.80 10.36 7.37
C LYS A 232 -29.80 10.52 8.89
N CYS A 233 -28.66 10.28 9.55
CA CYS A 233 -28.47 10.44 10.99
C CYS A 233 -28.26 11.90 11.43
N GLY A 234 -28.34 12.88 10.53
CA GLY A 234 -28.17 14.29 10.87
C GLY A 234 -26.72 14.79 10.81
N PHE A 235 -25.81 14.02 10.21
CA PHE A 235 -24.45 14.49 9.95
C PHE A 235 -24.37 15.26 8.63
N ARG A 236 -23.44 16.21 8.54
CA ARG A 236 -23.16 17.03 7.35
C ARG A 236 -21.68 16.90 6.98
N PRO A 237 -21.32 16.88 5.67
CA PRO A 237 -19.92 16.98 5.26
C PRO A 237 -19.26 18.19 5.90
N ALA A 238 -18.06 18.02 6.43
CA ALA A 238 -17.35 19.04 7.18
C ALA A 238 -15.94 19.29 6.63
N TRP A 239 -15.17 18.22 6.35
CA TRP A 239 -13.87 18.33 5.70
C TRP A 239 -13.55 17.07 4.89
N VAL A 240 -12.53 17.17 4.05
CA VAL A 240 -11.96 16.06 3.28
C VAL A 240 -10.49 15.88 3.60
N GLU A 241 -10.02 14.64 3.50
CA GLU A 241 -8.60 14.32 3.65
C GLU A 241 -8.10 13.45 2.49
N LEU A 242 -6.84 13.66 2.11
CA LEU A 242 -6.08 12.82 1.18
C LEU A 242 -4.71 12.52 1.80
N THR A 243 -4.41 11.25 2.01
CA THR A 243 -3.16 10.80 2.62
C THR A 243 -2.36 9.91 1.67
N ALA A 244 -1.07 10.19 1.52
CA ALA A 244 -0.12 9.30 0.85
C ALA A 244 0.52 8.31 1.83
N ARG A 245 0.82 7.10 1.36
CA ARG A 245 1.49 6.04 2.12
C ARG A 245 2.59 5.40 1.30
N GLU A 246 3.44 4.62 1.96
CA GLU A 246 4.52 3.86 1.31
C GLU A 246 3.96 3.02 0.17
N SER A 247 4.63 3.00 -0.98
CA SER A 247 4.21 2.19 -2.13
C SER A 247 3.97 0.73 -1.74
N GLU A 248 4.84 0.15 -0.92
CA GLU A 248 4.72 -1.23 -0.43
C GLU A 248 3.45 -1.44 0.42
N PHE A 249 3.14 -0.49 1.31
CA PHE A 249 1.90 -0.55 2.11
C PHE A 249 0.66 -0.47 1.21
N VAL A 250 0.68 0.42 0.21
CA VAL A 250 -0.43 0.56 -0.76
C VAL A 250 -0.57 -0.70 -1.62
N ASP A 251 0.54 -1.35 -1.97
CA ASP A 251 0.51 -2.60 -2.74
C ASP A 251 -0.01 -3.76 -1.88
N GLU A 252 0.35 -3.84 -0.60
CA GLU A 252 -0.17 -4.83 0.35
C GLU A 252 -1.69 -4.76 0.49
N ILE A 253 -2.26 -3.57 0.73
CA ILE A 253 -3.72 -3.41 0.87
C ILE A 253 -4.48 -3.73 -0.42
N ASN A 254 -3.84 -3.55 -1.58
CA ASN A 254 -4.40 -3.89 -2.88
C ASN A 254 -4.22 -5.38 -3.23
N GLY A 255 -3.57 -6.17 -2.38
CA GLY A 255 -3.21 -7.56 -2.68
C GLY A 255 -2.21 -7.69 -3.83
N MET A 256 -1.45 -6.62 -4.10
CA MET A 256 -0.45 -6.51 -5.17
C MET A 256 0.97 -6.79 -4.68
N ASN A 257 1.16 -7.19 -3.42
CA ASN A 257 2.45 -7.67 -2.96
C ASN A 257 2.98 -8.73 -3.92
N THR A 258 4.04 -8.38 -4.65
CA THR A 258 5.00 -9.40 -5.04
C THR A 258 5.64 -9.86 -3.75
N ASP A 259 5.62 -11.16 -3.45
CA ASP A 259 6.25 -11.74 -2.25
C ASP A 259 7.76 -11.38 -2.12
N PHE A 260 8.32 -10.69 -3.12
CA PHE A 260 9.72 -10.29 -3.23
C PHE A 260 9.86 -8.83 -3.67
N CYS A 261 10.86 -8.15 -3.11
CA CYS A 261 11.35 -6.85 -3.56
C CYS A 261 12.40 -7.06 -4.64
N LEU A 262 12.20 -6.46 -5.82
CA LEU A 262 13.14 -6.52 -6.94
C LEU A 262 13.71 -5.15 -7.24
N SER A 263 15.03 -5.09 -7.43
CA SER A 263 15.72 -3.85 -7.77
C SER A 263 16.95 -4.10 -8.63
N TYR A 264 17.34 -3.10 -9.42
CA TYR A 264 18.61 -3.14 -10.12
C TYR A 264 19.77 -2.93 -9.14
N LEU A 265 20.80 -3.76 -9.25
CA LEU A 265 22.07 -3.54 -8.58
C LEU A 265 22.73 -2.29 -9.16
N ILE A 266 23.06 -1.33 -8.30
CA ILE A 266 23.91 -0.20 -8.68
C ILE A 266 25.32 -0.75 -8.95
N LYS A 267 25.84 -0.56 -10.16
CA LYS A 267 27.10 -1.21 -10.59
C LYS A 267 28.28 -0.93 -9.66
N SER A 268 28.39 0.28 -9.12
CA SER A 268 29.43 0.66 -8.15
C SER A 268 29.33 -0.08 -6.81
N GLU A 269 28.18 -0.66 -6.50
CA GLU A 269 27.93 -1.43 -5.28
C GLU A 269 28.19 -2.93 -5.45
N PHE A 270 28.56 -3.41 -6.65
CA PHE A 270 28.75 -4.84 -6.90
C PHE A 270 29.66 -5.54 -5.88
N ILE A 271 30.77 -4.89 -5.49
CA ILE A 271 31.71 -5.43 -4.50
C ILE A 271 31.05 -5.70 -3.15
N GLN A 272 30.02 -4.94 -2.77
CA GLN A 272 29.28 -5.12 -1.52
C GLN A 272 28.40 -6.37 -1.56
N TYR A 273 27.88 -6.71 -2.75
CA TYR A 273 26.97 -7.84 -2.96
C TYR A 273 27.66 -9.10 -3.47
N SER A 274 28.86 -9.00 -4.04
CA SER A 274 29.52 -10.08 -4.79
C SER A 274 29.63 -11.39 -4.02
N LYS A 275 29.99 -11.33 -2.73
CA LYS A 275 30.08 -12.52 -1.87
C LYS A 275 28.72 -13.20 -1.69
N ALA A 276 27.68 -12.43 -1.36
CA ALA A 276 26.34 -12.97 -1.14
C ALA A 276 25.73 -13.54 -2.44
N LEU A 277 25.96 -12.88 -3.57
CA LEU A 277 25.58 -13.38 -4.90
C LEU A 277 26.29 -14.70 -5.21
N PHE A 278 27.61 -14.75 -5.00
CA PHE A 278 28.39 -15.95 -5.25
C PHE A 278 28.01 -17.11 -4.31
N GLU A 279 27.66 -16.84 -3.05
CA GLU A 279 27.18 -17.87 -2.13
C GLU A 279 25.92 -18.55 -2.66
N ILE A 280 24.95 -17.79 -3.18
CA ILE A 280 23.73 -18.34 -3.78
C ILE A 280 24.07 -19.18 -5.02
N LEU A 281 24.93 -18.64 -5.91
CA LEU A 281 25.38 -19.35 -7.11
C LEU A 281 26.09 -20.66 -6.76
N SER A 282 27.08 -20.60 -5.89
CA SER A 282 27.92 -21.73 -5.48
C SER A 282 27.07 -22.84 -4.86
N CYS A 283 26.15 -22.50 -3.93
CA CYS A 283 25.23 -23.48 -3.33
C CYS A 283 24.33 -24.17 -4.36
N ASN A 284 23.90 -23.45 -5.40
CA ASN A 284 23.06 -24.01 -6.46
C ASN A 284 23.87 -24.87 -7.45
N MET A 285 25.08 -24.44 -7.80
CA MET A 285 25.89 -25.05 -8.87
C MET A 285 26.77 -26.20 -8.39
N GLU A 286 27.14 -26.28 -7.11
CA GLU A 286 27.95 -27.37 -6.54
C GLU A 286 27.36 -28.76 -6.84
N LYS A 287 26.03 -28.87 -6.85
CA LYS A 287 25.31 -30.11 -7.15
C LYS A 287 25.15 -30.41 -8.65
N ILE A 288 25.35 -29.42 -9.52
CA ILE A 288 25.01 -29.48 -10.94
C ILE A 288 26.26 -29.61 -11.82
N ALA A 289 27.27 -28.77 -11.56
CA ALA A 289 28.50 -28.71 -12.35
C ALA A 289 29.67 -28.28 -11.46
N PRO A 290 30.21 -29.18 -10.60
CA PRO A 290 31.38 -28.87 -9.80
C PRO A 290 32.58 -28.60 -10.71
N THR A 291 33.36 -27.58 -10.36
CA THR A 291 34.54 -27.12 -11.11
C THR A 291 35.80 -27.93 -10.76
N GLY A 292 35.85 -28.49 -9.54
CA GLY A 292 37.04 -29.13 -8.98
C GLY A 292 38.02 -28.16 -8.31
N ASN A 293 37.73 -26.85 -8.33
CA ASN A 293 38.53 -25.82 -7.67
C ASN A 293 38.11 -25.61 -6.21
N SER A 294 38.89 -24.84 -5.45
CA SER A 294 38.44 -24.32 -4.16
C SER A 294 37.37 -23.23 -4.34
N LYS A 295 36.52 -23.06 -3.31
CA LYS A 295 35.46 -22.03 -3.31
C LYS A 295 36.01 -20.62 -3.50
N ASP A 296 37.21 -20.34 -2.97
CA ASP A 296 37.86 -19.03 -3.09
C ASP A 296 38.38 -18.77 -4.51
N GLU A 297 38.90 -19.79 -5.19
CA GLU A 297 39.33 -19.69 -6.59
C GLU A 297 38.14 -19.45 -7.52
N ASP A 298 37.04 -20.19 -7.32
CA ASP A 298 35.80 -19.98 -8.08
C ASP A 298 35.20 -18.61 -7.82
N TYR A 299 35.21 -18.12 -6.57
CA TYR A 299 34.74 -16.78 -6.23
C TYR A 299 35.55 -15.71 -6.96
N ARG A 300 36.88 -15.82 -6.95
CA ARG A 300 37.77 -14.86 -7.62
C ARG A 300 37.51 -14.83 -9.13
N CYS A 301 37.50 -16.00 -9.76
CA CYS A 301 37.25 -16.13 -11.20
C CYS A 301 35.88 -15.55 -11.59
N TRP A 302 34.83 -15.91 -10.84
CA TRP A 302 33.48 -15.41 -11.08
C TRP A 302 33.38 -13.89 -10.85
N SER A 303 33.92 -13.38 -9.74
CA SER A 303 33.85 -11.97 -9.40
C SER A 303 34.60 -11.10 -10.41
N GLU A 304 35.77 -11.56 -10.89
CA GLU A 304 36.53 -10.85 -11.93
C GLU A 304 35.75 -10.80 -13.24
N ALA A 305 35.18 -11.93 -13.68
CA ALA A 305 34.38 -12.02 -14.90
C ALA A 305 33.10 -11.14 -14.85
N VAL A 306 32.38 -11.15 -13.72
CA VAL A 306 31.18 -10.32 -13.56
C VAL A 306 31.54 -8.84 -13.48
N SER A 307 32.61 -8.48 -12.77
CA SER A 307 33.11 -7.10 -12.69
C SER A 307 33.50 -6.56 -14.06
N GLU A 308 34.24 -7.35 -14.86
CA GLU A 308 34.56 -6.99 -16.25
C GLU A 308 33.28 -6.86 -17.10
N GLY A 309 32.35 -7.79 -16.96
CA GLY A 309 31.06 -7.73 -17.67
C GLY A 309 30.24 -6.49 -17.32
N LEU A 310 30.22 -6.09 -16.05
CA LEU A 310 29.50 -4.90 -15.55
C LEU A 310 30.13 -3.58 -16.01
N SER A 311 31.44 -3.57 -16.29
CA SER A 311 32.12 -2.41 -16.88
C SER A 311 31.62 -2.06 -18.28
N ARG A 312 30.90 -2.98 -18.94
CA ARG A 312 30.20 -2.74 -20.20
C ARG A 312 28.80 -2.20 -19.91
N ASP A 313 28.36 -1.19 -20.65
CA ASP A 313 27.11 -0.46 -20.34
C ASP A 313 25.86 -1.36 -20.35
N GLU A 314 25.82 -2.35 -21.24
CA GLU A 314 24.65 -3.19 -21.53
C GLU A 314 24.26 -4.18 -20.42
N ARG A 315 25.20 -4.58 -19.54
CA ARG A 315 24.95 -5.63 -18.55
C ARG A 315 24.24 -5.08 -17.31
N GLN A 316 23.20 -5.80 -16.89
CA GLN A 316 22.37 -5.49 -15.73
C GLN A 316 22.31 -6.68 -14.78
N ILE A 317 22.17 -6.39 -13.49
CA ILE A 317 21.89 -7.40 -12.46
C ILE A 317 20.65 -6.94 -11.68
N ILE A 318 19.65 -7.81 -11.59
CA ILE A 318 18.49 -7.63 -10.74
C ILE A 318 18.73 -8.41 -9.45
N LEU A 319 18.55 -7.75 -8.31
CA LEU A 319 18.54 -8.35 -6.98
C LEU A 319 17.11 -8.77 -6.65
N ILE A 320 16.96 -9.97 -6.10
CA ILE A 320 15.67 -10.51 -5.62
C ILE A 320 15.78 -10.65 -4.11
N LYS A 321 14.95 -9.91 -3.38
CA LYS A 321 14.96 -9.90 -1.92
C LYS A 321 13.61 -10.34 -1.36
N ASP A 322 13.62 -11.14 -0.31
CA ASP A 322 12.46 -11.29 0.58
C ASP A 322 12.68 -10.34 1.75
N LYS A 323 11.88 -9.27 1.83
CA LYS A 323 12.12 -8.13 2.72
C LYS A 323 13.55 -7.60 2.56
N ASN A 324 14.42 -7.81 3.55
CA ASN A 324 15.80 -7.36 3.54
C ASN A 324 16.81 -8.46 3.18
N GLU A 325 16.38 -9.72 3.04
CA GLU A 325 17.26 -10.84 2.75
C GLU A 325 17.45 -10.99 1.23
N LEU A 326 18.70 -11.06 0.76
CA LEU A 326 18.99 -11.44 -0.62
C LEU A 326 18.71 -12.94 -0.82
N ILE A 327 17.74 -13.25 -1.68
CA ILE A 327 17.31 -14.63 -1.95
C ILE A 327 17.63 -15.10 -3.36
N GLY A 328 17.99 -14.18 -4.25
CA GLY A 328 18.37 -14.50 -5.62
C GLY A 328 18.86 -13.30 -6.40
N PHE A 329 19.31 -13.56 -7.62
CA PHE A 329 19.70 -12.54 -8.58
C PHE A 329 19.47 -13.02 -10.01
N PHE A 330 19.38 -12.06 -10.92
CA PHE A 330 19.33 -12.33 -12.35
C PHE A 330 20.28 -11.41 -13.11
N GLN A 331 21.19 -11.98 -13.91
CA GLN A 331 22.08 -11.25 -14.81
C GLN A 331 21.62 -11.36 -16.25
N TYR A 332 21.60 -10.23 -16.95
CA TYR A 332 21.26 -10.17 -18.36
C TYR A 332 21.94 -8.99 -19.05
N TYR A 333 21.89 -8.98 -20.38
CA TYR A 333 22.17 -7.79 -21.18
C TYR A 333 21.27 -7.76 -22.41
N ILE A 334 21.21 -6.59 -23.07
CA ILE A 334 20.52 -6.40 -24.34
C ILE A 334 21.55 -5.96 -25.37
N ARG A 335 21.55 -6.61 -26.54
CA ARG A 335 22.37 -6.23 -27.69
C ARG A 335 21.63 -6.53 -28.97
N ASP A 336 21.66 -5.61 -29.94
CA ASP A 336 21.09 -5.79 -31.28
C ASP A 336 19.68 -6.41 -31.25
N ASN A 337 18.75 -5.78 -30.52
CA ASN A 337 17.36 -6.22 -30.30
C ASN A 337 17.20 -7.60 -29.65
N THR A 338 18.27 -8.15 -29.08
CA THR A 338 18.28 -9.47 -28.43
C THR A 338 18.49 -9.32 -26.92
N PHE A 339 17.53 -9.82 -26.15
CA PHE A 339 17.61 -9.97 -24.71
C PHE A 339 18.33 -11.28 -24.37
N MET A 340 19.56 -11.19 -23.86
CA MET A 340 20.36 -12.34 -23.45
C MET A 340 20.22 -12.58 -21.95
N MET A 341 19.65 -13.74 -21.59
CA MET A 341 19.58 -14.22 -20.22
C MET A 341 20.86 -14.98 -19.89
N GLU A 342 21.65 -14.47 -18.96
CA GLU A 342 22.95 -15.07 -18.62
C GLU A 342 22.86 -15.99 -17.41
N GLU A 343 22.37 -15.49 -16.28
CA GLU A 343 22.48 -16.21 -15.02
C GLU A 343 21.29 -15.92 -14.10
N ILE A 344 20.46 -16.93 -13.83
CA ILE A 344 19.33 -16.84 -12.88
C ILE A 344 19.64 -17.74 -11.70
N GLN A 345 19.77 -17.15 -10.52
CA GLN A 345 20.03 -17.89 -9.29
C GLN A 345 19.03 -17.49 -8.21
N ILE A 346 18.35 -18.49 -7.65
CA ILE A 346 17.37 -18.31 -6.56
C ILE A 346 17.65 -19.40 -5.53
N LYS A 347 17.64 -19.07 -4.24
CA LYS A 347 17.76 -20.03 -3.15
C LYS A 347 16.71 -21.15 -3.27
N PRO A 348 17.05 -22.43 -3.02
CA PRO A 348 16.13 -23.56 -3.17
C PRO A 348 14.79 -23.42 -2.43
N ASP A 349 14.82 -22.87 -1.22
CA ASP A 349 13.62 -22.69 -0.39
C ASP A 349 12.62 -21.66 -0.95
N TYR A 350 13.01 -20.93 -1.99
CA TYR A 350 12.20 -19.93 -2.69
C TYR A 350 11.78 -20.37 -4.09
N HIS A 351 12.04 -21.62 -4.45
CA HIS A 351 11.55 -22.23 -5.68
C HIS A 351 10.05 -22.52 -5.56
N GLY A 352 9.27 -22.21 -6.60
CA GLY A 352 7.82 -22.45 -6.62
C GLY A 352 6.97 -21.43 -5.85
N LYS A 353 7.60 -20.45 -5.19
CA LYS A 353 6.90 -19.38 -4.44
C LYS A 353 6.66 -18.12 -5.27
N ASN A 354 6.26 -18.22 -6.54
CA ASN A 354 6.09 -17.06 -7.46
C ASN A 354 7.32 -16.15 -7.71
N THR A 355 8.51 -16.49 -7.21
CA THR A 355 9.76 -15.74 -7.44
C THR A 355 10.03 -15.49 -8.91
N PHE A 356 9.86 -16.51 -9.73
CA PHE A 356 10.07 -16.43 -11.18
C PHE A 356 9.07 -15.48 -11.83
N ARG A 357 7.79 -15.55 -11.46
CA ARG A 357 6.78 -14.64 -12.03
C ARG A 357 7.03 -13.19 -11.62
N SER A 358 7.41 -12.96 -10.36
CA SER A 358 7.78 -11.63 -9.87
C SER A 358 8.98 -11.05 -10.61
N LEU A 359 10.01 -11.89 -10.87
CA LEU A 359 11.17 -11.52 -11.69
C LEU A 359 10.77 -11.06 -13.09
N TYR A 360 9.97 -11.86 -13.81
CA TYR A 360 9.58 -11.48 -15.18
C TYR A 360 8.58 -10.33 -15.21
N GLY A 361 7.74 -10.15 -14.18
CA GLY A 361 6.89 -8.97 -14.06
C GLY A 361 7.71 -7.68 -13.94
N PHE A 362 8.70 -7.68 -13.05
CA PHE A 362 9.65 -6.56 -12.93
C PHE A 362 10.44 -6.36 -14.22
N LEU A 363 10.96 -7.44 -14.82
CA LEU A 363 11.75 -7.39 -16.04
C LEU A 363 10.97 -6.76 -17.20
N LEU A 364 9.79 -7.31 -17.53
CA LEU A 364 8.99 -6.87 -18.68
C LEU A 364 8.50 -5.43 -18.54
N ALA A 365 8.31 -4.94 -17.30
CA ALA A 365 7.97 -3.55 -17.05
C ALA A 365 9.15 -2.58 -17.29
N ASN A 366 10.39 -3.06 -17.23
CA ASN A 366 11.60 -2.23 -17.34
C ASN A 366 12.43 -2.49 -18.61
N LEU A 367 12.11 -3.52 -19.39
CA LEU A 367 12.75 -3.77 -20.68
C LEU A 367 12.31 -2.74 -21.75
N GLY A 368 13.25 -2.40 -22.64
CA GLY A 368 12.99 -1.50 -23.77
C GLY A 368 11.98 -2.08 -24.78
N LYS A 369 11.39 -1.21 -25.60
CA LYS A 369 10.31 -1.60 -26.54
C LYS A 369 10.80 -2.30 -27.82
N ASP A 370 12.10 -2.25 -28.10
CA ASP A 370 12.67 -2.69 -29.38
C ASP A 370 13.29 -4.10 -29.32
N ILE A 371 12.87 -4.94 -28.36
CA ILE A 371 13.39 -6.31 -28.22
C ILE A 371 12.59 -7.27 -29.09
N GLU A 372 13.27 -7.99 -29.96
CA GLU A 372 12.69 -8.97 -30.88
C GLU A 372 12.93 -10.42 -30.43
N PHE A 373 14.12 -10.69 -29.90
CA PHE A 373 14.57 -12.05 -29.58
C PHE A 373 15.00 -12.21 -28.14
N VAL A 374 14.87 -13.44 -27.64
CA VAL A 374 15.39 -13.87 -26.34
C VAL A 374 16.34 -15.02 -26.55
N GLU A 375 17.51 -14.96 -25.93
CA GLU A 375 18.51 -16.01 -25.97
C GLU A 375 19.01 -16.39 -24.58
N ALA A 376 19.45 -17.64 -24.43
CA ALA A 376 20.02 -18.15 -23.19
C ALA A 376 20.92 -19.36 -23.44
N TYR A 377 21.81 -19.66 -22.50
CA TYR A 377 22.56 -20.91 -22.45
C TYR A 377 22.16 -21.73 -21.22
N ALA A 378 21.99 -23.04 -21.38
CA ALA A 378 21.82 -23.96 -20.27
C ALA A 378 22.75 -25.16 -20.40
N ASN A 379 23.42 -25.53 -19.30
CA ASN A 379 24.24 -26.73 -19.25
C ASN A 379 23.40 -27.98 -19.56
N LYS A 380 23.94 -28.89 -20.37
CA LYS A 380 23.25 -30.13 -20.77
C LYS A 380 22.84 -31.03 -19.60
N LYS A 381 23.51 -30.89 -18.44
CA LYS A 381 23.19 -31.61 -17.20
C LYS A 381 22.10 -30.93 -16.35
N ASN A 382 21.71 -29.70 -16.69
CA ASN A 382 20.72 -28.94 -15.94
C ASN A 382 19.33 -29.07 -16.59
N GLU A 383 18.71 -30.24 -16.41
CA GLU A 383 17.39 -30.57 -16.95
C GLU A 383 16.32 -29.54 -16.55
N ARG A 384 16.44 -28.98 -15.35
CA ARG A 384 15.51 -27.98 -14.85
C ARG A 384 15.58 -26.68 -15.66
N SER A 385 16.78 -26.13 -15.87
CA SER A 385 16.93 -24.92 -16.69
C SER A 385 16.49 -25.17 -18.13
N ILE A 386 16.79 -26.35 -18.69
CA ILE A 386 16.31 -26.75 -20.02
C ILE A 386 14.78 -26.74 -20.09
N GLY A 387 14.11 -27.34 -19.11
CA GLY A 387 12.64 -27.35 -19.02
C GLY A 387 12.05 -25.95 -18.88
N ILE A 388 12.65 -25.09 -18.06
CA ILE A 388 12.21 -23.70 -17.88
C ILE A 388 12.32 -22.92 -19.19
N LEU A 389 13.46 -22.98 -19.89
CA LEU A 389 13.65 -22.27 -21.16
C LEU A 389 12.66 -22.73 -22.23
N GLY A 390 12.37 -24.03 -22.30
CA GLY A 390 11.30 -24.55 -23.16
C GLY A 390 9.92 -24.01 -22.78
N HIS A 391 9.61 -23.92 -21.48
CA HIS A 391 8.34 -23.38 -21.00
C HIS A 391 8.18 -21.87 -21.26
N LEU A 392 9.29 -21.13 -21.37
CA LEU A 392 9.34 -19.73 -21.79
C LEU A 392 9.18 -19.53 -23.31
N GLY A 393 9.03 -20.62 -24.08
CA GLY A 393 8.87 -20.57 -25.54
C GLY A 393 10.18 -20.55 -26.33
N LEU A 394 11.33 -20.82 -25.69
CA LEU A 394 12.61 -20.88 -26.40
C LEU A 394 12.88 -22.29 -26.94
N SER A 395 13.56 -22.37 -28.08
CA SER A 395 13.97 -23.62 -28.72
C SER A 395 15.50 -23.73 -28.82
N VAL A 396 16.02 -24.95 -28.80
CA VAL A 396 17.46 -25.19 -28.98
C VAL A 396 17.85 -24.92 -30.43
N ILE A 397 18.81 -24.02 -30.64
CA ILE A 397 19.36 -23.66 -31.97
C ILE A 397 20.81 -24.12 -32.17
N GLY A 398 21.46 -24.61 -31.12
CA GLY A 398 22.84 -25.08 -31.20
C GLY A 398 23.46 -25.39 -29.84
N THR A 399 24.79 -25.36 -29.78
CA THR A 399 25.57 -25.54 -28.55
C THR A 399 26.64 -24.45 -28.43
N ASN A 400 27.08 -24.18 -27.20
CA ASN A 400 28.25 -23.32 -26.98
C ASN A 400 29.54 -23.94 -27.55
N LYS A 401 30.63 -23.16 -27.62
CA LYS A 401 31.92 -23.56 -28.21
C LYS A 401 32.48 -24.87 -27.64
N ASN A 402 32.28 -25.11 -26.34
CA ASN A 402 32.81 -26.30 -25.65
C ASN A 402 31.83 -27.48 -25.67
N GLY A 403 30.67 -27.35 -26.31
CA GLY A 403 29.69 -28.42 -26.49
C GLY A 403 28.91 -28.84 -25.22
N ASN A 404 29.14 -28.18 -24.09
CA ASN A 404 28.58 -28.56 -22.78
C ASN A 404 27.24 -27.90 -22.45
N SER A 405 26.82 -26.89 -23.22
CA SER A 405 25.57 -26.16 -23.03
C SER A 405 24.78 -26.08 -24.32
N TYR A 406 23.46 -26.19 -24.22
CA TYR A 406 22.55 -25.87 -25.31
C TYR A 406 22.41 -24.35 -25.43
N HIS A 407 22.33 -23.87 -26.67
CA HIS A 407 22.00 -22.49 -27.01
C HIS A 407 20.51 -22.42 -27.35
N PHE A 408 19.76 -21.63 -26.60
CA PHE A 408 18.34 -21.42 -26.78
C PHE A 408 18.06 -20.07 -27.43
N LYS A 409 17.06 -20.03 -28.32
CA LYS A 409 16.53 -18.80 -28.94
C LYS A 409 15.01 -18.88 -29.10
N GLY A 410 14.33 -17.75 -28.91
CA GLY A 410 12.88 -17.59 -29.11
C GLY A 410 12.51 -16.15 -29.42
N LYS A 411 11.24 -15.89 -29.75
CA LYS A 411 10.73 -14.52 -29.92
C LYS A 411 10.41 -13.91 -28.56
N TYR A 412 10.68 -12.62 -28.41
CA TYR A 412 10.29 -11.88 -27.21
C TYR A 412 8.77 -11.86 -27.00
N SER A 413 7.99 -11.85 -28.09
CA SER A 413 6.52 -11.98 -28.02
C SER A 413 6.04 -13.25 -27.33
N ASP A 414 6.78 -14.35 -27.46
CA ASP A 414 6.40 -15.64 -26.88
C ASP A 414 6.66 -15.63 -25.36
N LEU A 415 7.73 -14.97 -24.93
CA LEU A 415 8.01 -14.71 -23.50
C LEU A 415 6.92 -13.84 -22.86
N VAL A 416 6.51 -12.77 -23.54
CA VAL A 416 5.42 -11.89 -23.09
C VAL A 416 4.09 -12.66 -23.05
N GLY A 417 3.81 -13.46 -24.08
CA GLY A 417 2.63 -14.32 -24.15
C GLY A 417 2.58 -15.32 -23.00
N TRP A 418 3.70 -15.98 -22.71
CA TRP A 418 3.84 -16.87 -21.56
C TRP A 418 3.51 -16.14 -20.24
N PHE A 419 4.07 -14.95 -20.00
CA PHE A 419 3.84 -14.20 -18.78
C PHE A 419 2.35 -13.81 -18.57
N ASN A 420 1.67 -13.47 -19.67
CA ASN A 420 0.26 -13.05 -19.66
C ASN A 420 -0.74 -14.22 -19.61
N SER A 421 -0.30 -15.46 -19.85
CA SER A 421 -1.18 -16.61 -20.07
C SER A 421 -1.81 -17.25 -18.81
N LYS A 422 -1.77 -16.61 -17.64
CA LYS A 422 -2.30 -17.18 -16.38
C LYS A 422 -2.91 -16.16 -15.43
#